data_AF-A0A940KR04-F1
#
_entry.id   AF-A0A940KR04-F1
#
_cell.length_a   1.000
_cell.length_b   1.000
_cell.length_c   1.000
_cell.angle_alpha   90.00
_cell.angle_beta   90.00
_cell.angle_gamma   90.00
#
_symmetry.space_group_name_H-M   'P 1'
#
loop_
_entity.id
_entity.type
_entity.pdbx_description
1 polymer ?
#
loop_
_entity_poly.entity_id
_entity_poly.type
_entity_poly.pdbx_seq_one_letter_code
_entity_poly.pdbx_strand_id
1 'polypeptide(L)'
;NQPDHEAPFAYHFIGKPEKSQKIIDTIMNRLYGIGENGLALCGMDDAGEMSSWYVFCALGIYPFSPADDQYIVTVPIFDEVNWSTSTGKLMTIKKNGTGRKITAIKVDGKKIDGYFVSHDLFTKGGVLEITVR
;
A
#
# COMPACT_ATOMS: atom_id res chain seq x y z
N ASN A 1 8.33 15.21 5.75
CA ASN A 1 8.35 15.04 7.22
C ASN A 1 7.13 14.21 7.59
N GLN A 2 7.03 13.62 8.78
CA GLN A 2 5.91 12.71 9.13
C GLN A 2 4.51 13.28 8.85
N PRO A 3 4.21 14.58 9.11
CA PRO A 3 2.90 15.14 8.79
C PRO A 3 2.52 15.06 7.30
N ASP A 4 3.49 14.93 6.40
CA ASP A 4 3.27 14.87 4.95
C ASP A 4 3.01 13.44 4.44
N HIS A 5 3.21 12.41 5.28
CA HIS A 5 3.18 11.01 4.83
C HIS A 5 1.79 10.52 4.41
N GLU A 6 0.75 11.13 4.95
CA GLU A 6 -0.65 10.89 4.58
C GLU A 6 -1.07 11.65 3.32
N ALA A 7 -0.39 12.76 2.98
CA ALA A 7 -0.82 13.68 1.94
C ALA A 7 -0.99 13.05 0.54
N PRO A 8 -0.14 12.10 0.09
CA PRO A 8 -0.33 11.43 -1.20
C PRO A 8 -1.68 10.72 -1.33
N PHE A 9 -2.25 10.25 -0.22
CA PHE A 9 -3.46 9.43 -0.20
C PHE A 9 -4.75 10.25 -0.26
N ALA A 10 -4.69 11.58 -0.09
CA ALA A 10 -5.85 12.46 -0.12
C ALA A 10 -6.66 12.35 -1.44
N TYR A 11 -6.02 12.03 -2.57
CA TYR A 11 -6.73 11.89 -3.84
C TYR A 11 -7.68 10.68 -3.90
N HIS A 12 -7.51 9.67 -3.05
CA HIS A 12 -8.46 8.55 -2.93
C HIS A 12 -9.84 9.04 -2.49
N PHE A 13 -9.90 10.02 -1.59
CA PHE A 13 -11.15 10.57 -1.06
C PHE A 13 -11.94 11.44 -2.05
N ILE A 14 -11.32 11.85 -3.16
CA ILE A 14 -11.98 12.60 -4.24
C ILE A 14 -12.11 11.79 -5.54
N GLY A 15 -11.98 10.46 -5.44
CA GLY A 15 -12.15 9.55 -6.59
C GLY A 15 -11.07 9.68 -7.67
N LYS A 16 -9.86 10.10 -7.30
CA LYS A 16 -8.71 10.26 -8.22
C LYS A 16 -7.46 9.48 -7.76
N PRO A 17 -7.58 8.20 -7.38
CA PRO A 17 -6.48 7.42 -6.80
C PRO A 17 -5.27 7.29 -7.75
N GLU A 18 -5.45 7.47 -9.07
CA GLU A 18 -4.34 7.49 -10.03
C GLU A 18 -3.36 8.65 -9.76
N LYS A 19 -3.84 9.76 -9.19
CA LYS A 19 -2.98 10.86 -8.76
C LYS A 19 -2.21 10.50 -7.50
N SER A 20 -2.84 9.83 -6.53
CA SER A 20 -2.13 9.26 -5.38
C SER A 20 -1.02 8.34 -5.84
N GLN A 21 -1.35 7.40 -6.75
CA GLN A 21 -0.40 6.38 -7.19
C GLN A 21 0.82 7.00 -7.86
N LYS A 22 0.62 8.03 -8.70
CA LYS A 22 1.75 8.74 -9.33
C LYS A 22 2.69 9.39 -8.31
N ILE A 23 2.14 9.96 -7.24
CA ILE A 23 2.93 10.61 -6.18
C ILE A 23 3.66 9.54 -5.36
N ILE A 24 2.96 8.47 -4.95
CA ILE A 24 3.55 7.33 -4.22
C ILE A 24 4.71 6.73 -5.03
N ASP A 25 4.51 6.47 -6.32
CA ASP A 25 5.55 5.95 -7.20
C ASP A 25 6.75 6.90 -7.29
N THR A 26 6.49 8.21 -7.33
CA THR A 26 7.56 9.22 -7.35
C THR A 26 8.36 9.20 -6.05
N ILE A 27 7.69 9.12 -4.91
CA ILE A 27 8.32 9.07 -3.58
C ILE A 27 9.15 7.79 -3.46
N MET A 28 8.56 6.62 -3.70
CA MET A 28 9.24 5.33 -3.58
C MET A 28 10.47 5.22 -4.50
N ASN A 29 10.40 5.75 -5.72
CA ASN A 29 11.51 5.65 -6.69
C ASN A 29 12.62 6.69 -6.48
N ARG A 30 12.34 7.81 -5.78
CA ARG A 30 13.29 8.94 -5.68
C ARG A 30 13.82 9.18 -4.28
N LEU A 31 13.06 8.79 -3.25
CA LEU A 31 13.34 9.13 -1.86
C LEU A 31 13.75 7.91 -1.01
N TYR A 32 13.81 6.74 -1.65
CA TYR A 32 14.29 5.48 -1.09
C TYR A 32 15.27 4.84 -2.08
N GLY A 33 16.23 4.09 -1.55
CA GLY A 33 17.29 3.50 -2.36
C GLY A 33 18.28 2.69 -1.53
N ILE A 34 19.07 1.87 -2.21
CA ILE A 34 20.12 1.04 -1.60
C ILE A 34 21.40 1.23 -2.44
N GLY A 35 22.56 1.19 -1.79
CA GLY A 35 23.87 1.26 -2.43
C GLY A 35 24.49 2.65 -2.43
N GLU A 36 25.73 2.75 -2.94
CA GLU A 36 26.58 3.95 -2.83
C GLU A 36 25.95 5.23 -3.40
N ASN A 37 25.09 5.08 -4.40
CA ASN A 37 24.40 6.19 -5.08
C ASN A 37 22.91 6.29 -4.74
N GLY A 38 22.39 5.36 -3.92
CA GLY A 38 20.99 5.35 -3.50
C GLY A 38 20.77 6.28 -2.32
N LEU A 39 19.67 7.04 -2.34
CA LEU A 39 19.20 7.74 -1.14
C LEU A 39 18.69 6.70 -0.15
N ALA A 40 19.49 6.34 0.86
CA ALA A 40 19.08 5.34 1.87
C ALA A 40 17.69 5.65 2.43
N LEU A 41 17.52 6.87 2.95
CA LEU A 41 16.24 7.50 3.32
C LEU A 41 16.37 9.02 3.10
N CYS A 42 15.29 9.69 2.70
CA CYS A 42 15.30 11.15 2.50
C CYS A 42 15.21 11.99 3.80
N GLY A 43 15.62 11.43 4.95
CA GLY A 43 15.48 12.03 6.27
C GLY A 43 15.89 11.06 7.39
N MET A 44 15.51 11.38 8.64
CA MET A 44 15.60 10.43 9.75
C MET A 44 14.54 9.34 9.59
N ASP A 45 14.88 8.10 9.93
CA ASP A 45 13.92 6.99 9.88
C ASP A 45 12.83 7.09 10.95
N ASP A 46 13.10 7.86 12.00
CA ASP A 46 12.24 8.08 13.17
C ASP A 46 11.67 6.76 13.72
N ALA A 47 12.60 5.89 14.13
CA ALA A 47 12.35 4.60 14.75
C ALA A 47 11.49 3.64 13.89
N GLY A 48 11.73 3.61 12.58
CA GLY A 48 11.08 2.72 11.64
C GLY A 48 9.83 3.30 10.98
N GLU A 49 9.50 4.56 11.20
CA GLU A 49 8.34 5.20 10.58
C GLU A 49 8.52 5.28 9.06
N MET A 50 9.65 5.83 8.58
CA MET A 50 9.93 5.95 7.14
C MET A 50 10.02 4.58 6.46
N SER A 51 10.68 3.63 7.13
CA SER A 51 10.80 2.24 6.67
C SER A 51 9.43 1.55 6.59
N SER A 52 8.57 1.75 7.59
CA SER A 52 7.21 1.20 7.59
C SER A 52 6.35 1.80 6.48
N TRP A 53 6.47 3.10 6.23
CA TRP A 53 5.77 3.75 5.11
C TRP A 53 6.10 3.09 3.77
N TYR A 54 7.39 2.81 3.53
CA TYR A 54 7.82 2.12 2.31
C TYR A 54 7.26 0.70 2.22
N VAL A 55 7.33 -0.08 3.33
CA VAL A 55 6.80 -1.44 3.39
C VAL A 55 5.31 -1.45 3.04
N PHE A 56 4.51 -0.60 3.67
CA PHE A 56 3.07 -0.49 3.38
C PHE A 56 2.80 -0.14 1.91
N CYS A 57 3.48 0.89 1.37
CA CYS A 57 3.30 1.27 -0.03
C CYS A 57 3.75 0.16 -1.01
N ALA A 58 4.84 -0.55 -0.71
CA ALA A 58 5.33 -1.67 -1.53
C ALA A 58 4.34 -2.85 -1.56
N LEU A 59 3.65 -3.09 -0.45
CA LEU A 59 2.58 -4.09 -0.32
C LEU A 59 1.29 -3.70 -1.01
N GLY A 60 1.11 -2.42 -1.34
CA GLY A 60 -0.11 -1.93 -1.97
C GLY A 60 -1.24 -1.59 -0.98
N ILE A 61 -0.93 -1.30 0.28
CA ILE A 61 -1.92 -0.91 1.29
C ILE A 61 -1.36 0.14 2.26
N TYR A 62 -2.18 1.04 2.82
CA TYR A 62 -1.72 2.07 3.77
C TYR A 62 -2.74 2.36 4.89
N PRO A 63 -2.32 2.38 6.17
CA PRO A 63 -3.19 2.75 7.30
C PRO A 63 -3.27 4.28 7.44
N PHE A 64 -4.20 4.92 6.72
CA PHE A 64 -4.33 6.39 6.72
C PHE A 64 -4.64 6.96 8.11
N SER A 65 -5.53 6.31 8.85
CA SER A 65 -5.83 6.62 10.25
C SER A 65 -5.47 5.40 11.09
N PRO A 66 -4.57 5.51 12.08
CA PRO A 66 -4.19 4.38 12.92
C PRO A 66 -5.31 3.91 13.86
N ALA A 67 -6.39 4.70 13.99
CA ALA A 67 -7.55 4.37 14.79
C ALA A 67 -8.69 3.72 13.98
N ASP A 68 -8.60 3.75 12.64
CA ASP A 68 -9.63 3.18 11.77
C ASP A 68 -9.27 1.73 11.43
N ASP A 69 -10.29 0.89 11.31
CA ASP A 69 -10.14 -0.52 10.92
C ASP A 69 -10.01 -0.70 9.39
N GLN A 70 -9.67 0.36 8.66
CA GLN A 70 -9.61 0.38 7.21
C GLN A 70 -8.25 0.81 6.68
N TYR A 71 -7.84 0.15 5.59
CA TYR A 71 -6.60 0.42 4.88
C TYR A 71 -6.91 0.90 3.47
N ILE A 72 -6.22 1.94 3.00
CA ILE A 72 -6.30 2.39 1.62
C ILE A 72 -5.51 1.42 0.74
N VAL A 73 -6.12 0.95 -0.35
CA VAL A 73 -5.47 0.12 -1.36
C VAL A 73 -4.74 1.00 -2.38
N THR A 74 -3.49 0.65 -2.65
CA THR A 74 -2.60 1.23 -3.66
C THR A 74 -2.05 0.11 -4.54
N VAL A 75 -1.13 0.43 -5.46
CA VAL A 75 -0.57 -0.57 -6.37
C VAL A 75 0.73 -1.14 -5.78
N PRO A 76 0.76 -2.44 -5.45
CA PRO A 76 1.97 -3.10 -4.95
C PRO A 76 3.09 -3.09 -6.00
N ILE A 77 4.33 -3.22 -5.54
CA ILE A 77 5.48 -3.39 -6.43
C ILE A 77 5.76 -4.86 -6.76
N PHE A 78 5.25 -5.78 -5.95
CA PHE A 78 5.35 -7.22 -6.15
C PHE A 78 4.10 -7.77 -6.85
N ASP A 79 4.26 -8.89 -7.55
CA ASP A 79 3.13 -9.60 -8.17
C ASP A 79 2.29 -10.36 -7.12
N GLU A 80 2.95 -10.91 -6.11
CA GLU A 80 2.29 -11.58 -4.98
C GLU A 80 3.09 -11.35 -3.70
N VAL A 81 2.39 -11.09 -2.59
CA VAL A 81 2.97 -11.08 -1.25
C VAL A 81 2.15 -11.96 -0.33
N ASN A 82 2.84 -12.82 0.41
CA ASN A 82 2.27 -13.72 1.41
C ASN A 82 2.69 -13.24 2.81
N TRP A 83 1.73 -12.70 3.56
CA TRP A 83 1.94 -12.15 4.90
C TRP A 83 1.41 -13.13 5.96
N SER A 84 2.32 -13.66 6.78
CA SER A 84 1.97 -14.44 7.98
C SER A 84 1.52 -13.51 9.10
N THR A 85 0.22 -13.53 9.40
CA THR A 85 -0.38 -12.65 10.42
C THR A 85 -0.03 -13.11 11.84
N SER A 86 -0.26 -12.24 12.83
CA SER A 86 -0.04 -12.57 14.25
C SER A 86 -0.95 -13.69 14.76
N THR A 87 -2.07 -13.96 14.08
CA THR A 87 -3.00 -15.06 14.40
C THR A 87 -2.61 -16.39 13.75
N GLY A 88 -1.48 -16.43 13.03
CA GLY A 88 -1.03 -17.60 12.27
C GLY A 88 -1.81 -17.85 10.98
N LYS A 89 -2.71 -16.94 10.60
CA LYS A 89 -3.42 -16.97 9.31
C LYS A 89 -2.57 -16.33 8.21
N LEU A 90 -2.83 -16.69 6.96
CA LEU A 90 -2.15 -16.13 5.80
C LEU A 90 -3.03 -15.06 5.13
N MET A 91 -2.47 -13.88 4.96
CA MET A 91 -3.00 -12.82 4.09
C MET A 91 -2.17 -12.80 2.81
N THR A 92 -2.83 -12.94 1.65
CA THR A 92 -2.16 -12.87 0.34
C THR A 92 -2.61 -11.63 -0.41
N ILE A 93 -1.66 -10.81 -0.87
CA ILE A 93 -1.93 -9.66 -1.75
C ILE A 93 -1.44 -10.03 -3.15
N LYS A 94 -2.30 -9.90 -4.16
CA LYS A 94 -2.00 -10.24 -5.57
C LYS A 94 -2.19 -9.03 -6.48
N LYS A 95 -1.23 -8.79 -7.36
CA LYS A 95 -1.31 -7.81 -8.44
C LYS A 95 -1.59 -8.51 -9.77
N ASN A 96 -2.74 -8.24 -10.35
CA ASN A 96 -3.13 -8.77 -11.66
C ASN A 96 -2.93 -7.69 -12.73
N GLY A 97 -1.99 -7.92 -13.65
CA GLY A 97 -1.70 -7.02 -14.77
C GLY A 97 -0.41 -6.20 -14.63
N THR A 98 -0.12 -5.43 -15.66
CA THR A 98 1.10 -4.63 -15.81
C THR A 98 0.73 -3.16 -15.97
N GLY A 99 0.71 -2.43 -14.87
CA GLY A 99 0.31 -1.03 -14.87
C GLY A 99 0.27 -0.43 -13.47
N ARG A 100 -0.05 0.86 -13.41
CA ARG A 100 -0.13 1.62 -12.15
C ARG A 100 -1.51 2.22 -11.91
N LYS A 101 -2.53 1.85 -12.71
CA LYS A 101 -3.91 2.29 -12.49
C LYS A 101 -4.77 1.13 -12.00
N ILE A 102 -5.30 1.25 -10.78
CA ILE A 102 -6.26 0.29 -10.23
C ILE A 102 -7.57 0.33 -11.03
N THR A 103 -8.08 -0.84 -11.38
CA THR A 103 -9.33 -1.02 -12.13
C THR A 103 -10.35 -1.90 -11.41
N ALA A 104 -9.88 -2.82 -10.57
CA ALA A 104 -10.75 -3.62 -9.71
C ALA A 104 -9.98 -4.05 -8.46
N ILE A 105 -10.70 -4.18 -7.36
CA ILE A 105 -10.20 -4.77 -6.12
C ILE A 105 -11.18 -5.87 -5.72
N LYS A 106 -10.65 -7.02 -5.29
CA LYS A 106 -11.44 -8.11 -4.72
C LYS A 106 -10.86 -8.55 -3.39
N VAL A 107 -11.74 -8.94 -2.47
CA VAL A 107 -11.40 -9.64 -1.23
C VAL A 107 -12.07 -11.01 -1.28
N ASP A 108 -11.28 -12.07 -1.18
CA ASP A 108 -11.72 -13.47 -1.29
C ASP A 108 -12.62 -13.72 -2.52
N GLY A 109 -12.17 -13.21 -3.67
CA GLY A 109 -12.86 -13.31 -4.96
C GLY A 109 -14.09 -12.38 -5.12
N LYS A 110 -14.53 -11.68 -4.08
CA LYS A 110 -15.67 -10.75 -4.13
C LYS A 110 -15.17 -9.34 -4.44
N LYS A 111 -15.70 -8.73 -5.50
CA LYS A 111 -15.41 -7.34 -5.85
C LYS A 111 -15.92 -6.41 -4.76
N ILE A 112 -15.10 -5.43 -4.38
CA ILE A 112 -15.51 -4.33 -3.50
C ILE A 112 -15.67 -3.04 -4.32
N ASP A 113 -16.46 -2.12 -3.77
CA ASP A 113 -16.54 -0.75 -4.27
C ASP A 113 -15.57 0.14 -3.46
N GLY A 114 -14.98 1.12 -4.14
CA GLY A 114 -13.99 2.01 -3.53
C GLY A 114 -12.59 1.38 -3.42
N TYR A 115 -11.82 1.86 -2.46
CA TYR A 115 -10.39 1.59 -2.32
C TYR A 115 -9.98 1.25 -0.88
N PHE A 116 -10.93 0.81 -0.05
CA PHE A 116 -10.70 0.55 1.36
C PHE A 116 -10.92 -0.94 1.68
N VAL A 117 -10.01 -1.54 2.43
CA VAL A 117 -10.12 -2.93 2.89
C VAL A 117 -10.03 -2.98 4.41
N SER A 118 -10.74 -3.92 5.02
CA SER A 118 -10.81 -4.05 6.49
C SER A 118 -9.56 -4.68 7.10
N HIS A 119 -9.27 -4.31 8.34
CA HIS A 119 -8.31 -4.94 9.24
C HIS A 119 -8.56 -6.45 9.44
N ASP A 120 -9.76 -6.94 9.11
CA ASP A 120 -10.07 -8.37 9.08
C ASP A 120 -9.04 -9.21 8.30
N LEU A 121 -8.41 -8.66 7.25
CA LEU A 121 -7.35 -9.36 6.52
C LEU A 121 -6.14 -9.71 7.41
N PHE A 122 -5.82 -8.88 8.40
CA PHE A 122 -4.72 -9.10 9.34
C PHE A 122 -5.09 -10.02 10.50
N THR A 123 -6.37 -10.27 10.75
CA THR A 123 -6.82 -11.12 11.87
C THR A 123 -7.32 -12.49 11.40
N LYS A 124 -8.02 -12.54 10.25
CA LYS A 124 -8.63 -13.74 9.68
C LYS A 124 -7.84 -14.31 8.50
N GLY A 125 -6.91 -13.55 7.94
CA GLY A 125 -6.26 -13.86 6.66
C GLY A 125 -7.20 -13.58 5.49
N GLY A 126 -6.85 -14.08 4.31
CA GLY A 126 -7.65 -13.94 3.10
C GLY A 126 -6.82 -13.50 1.90
N VAL A 127 -7.48 -13.29 0.76
CA VAL A 127 -6.84 -12.89 -0.49
C VAL A 127 -7.34 -11.52 -0.95
N LEU A 128 -6.43 -10.56 -1.03
CA LEU A 128 -6.63 -9.25 -1.65
C LEU A 128 -6.10 -9.27 -3.08
N GLU A 129 -6.98 -9.19 -4.07
CA GLU A 129 -6.61 -9.12 -5.49
C GLU A 129 -6.79 -7.70 -6.02
N ILE A 130 -5.72 -7.14 -6.59
CA ILE A 130 -5.65 -5.77 -7.13
C ILE A 130 -5.39 -5.88 -8.62
N THR A 131 -6.39 -5.54 -9.45
CA THR A 131 -6.26 -5.55 -10.92
C THR A 131 -5.85 -4.18 -11.43
N VAL A 132 -4.79 -4.14 -12.24
CA VAL A 132 -4.20 -2.91 -12.76
C VAL A 132 -4.05 -2.91 -14.28
N ARG A 133 -4.00 -1.70 -14.86
CA ARG A 133 -3.67 -1.43 -16.26
C ARG A 133 -2.84 -0.15 -16.41
#